data_AF-A0A7S0Y4V5-F1
#
_entry.id   AF-A0A7S0Y4V5-F1
#
_cell.length_a   1.000
_cell.length_b   1.000
_cell.length_c   1.000
_cell.angle_alpha   90.00
_cell.angle_beta   90.00
_cell.angle_gamma   90.00
#
_symmetry.space_group_name_H-M   'P 1'
#
loop_
_entity.id
_entity.type
_entity.pdbx_description
1 polymer ?
#
loop_
_entity_poly.entity_id
_entity_poly.type
_entity_poly.pdbx_seq_one_letter_code
_entity_poly.pdbx_strand_id
1 'polypeptide(L)'
;RFEKESIRCLSVLERRLEGREWLCGPGGGELSLADLSCYGYASMHWWTGIDVSGMPNLRGWLERLRGRESIMSAALVPGVSVFGERGPTFEDLRTDVGLQRRIEESAAAGGRPFF
;
A
#
# COMPACT_ATOMS: atom_id res chain seq x y z
N ARG A 1 9.69 -5.28 -19.75
CA ARG A 1 8.81 -5.56 -20.93
C ARG A 1 7.47 -4.79 -20.90
N PHE A 2 6.85 -4.56 -19.73
CA PHE A 2 5.54 -3.87 -19.63
C PHE A 2 5.57 -2.48 -18.99
N GLU A 3 6.74 -1.85 -18.92
CA GLU A 3 6.96 -0.56 -18.23
C GLU A 3 6.01 0.56 -18.67
N LYS A 4 5.86 0.75 -19.99
CA LYS A 4 4.95 1.78 -20.54
C LYS A 4 3.50 1.58 -20.10
N GLU A 5 3.06 0.34 -20.05
CA GLU A 5 1.69 0.01 -19.68
C GLU A 5 1.49 0.18 -18.17
N SER A 6 2.47 -0.21 -17.36
CA SER A 6 2.45 0.03 -15.93
C SER A 6 2.42 1.54 -15.61
N ILE A 7 3.22 2.36 -16.30
CA ILE A 7 3.16 3.82 -16.19
C ILE A 7 1.78 4.35 -16.59
N ARG A 8 1.19 3.83 -17.67
CA ARG A 8 -0.16 4.23 -18.12
C ARG A 8 -1.20 3.93 -17.04
N CYS A 9 -1.15 2.75 -16.42
CA CYS A 9 -2.05 2.37 -15.32
C CYS A 9 -1.89 3.28 -14.11
N LEU A 10 -0.65 3.54 -13.67
CA LEU A 10 -0.40 4.46 -12.55
C LEU A 10 -0.84 5.90 -12.87
N SER A 11 -0.70 6.33 -14.13
CA SER A 11 -1.19 7.64 -14.59
C SER A 11 -2.72 7.75 -14.61
N VAL A 12 -3.45 6.63 -14.65
CA VAL A 12 -4.91 6.63 -14.45
C VAL A 12 -5.24 6.91 -13.00
N LEU A 13 -4.52 6.30 -12.05
CA LEU A 13 -4.68 6.58 -10.63
C LEU A 13 -4.32 8.03 -10.28
N GLU A 14 -3.18 8.52 -10.78
CA GLU A 14 -2.73 9.90 -10.59
C GLU A 14 -3.82 10.91 -10.97
N ARG A 15 -4.39 10.77 -12.18
CA ARG A 15 -5.48 11.65 -12.64
C ARG A 15 -6.76 11.45 -11.85
N ARG A 16 -7.06 10.23 -11.43
CA ARG A 16 -8.26 9.96 -10.64
C ARG A 16 -8.19 10.63 -9.26
N LEU A 17 -6.99 10.73 -8.69
CA LEU A 17 -6.75 11.27 -7.37
C LEU A 17 -6.60 12.81 -7.36
N GLU A 18 -6.70 13.47 -8.51
CA GLU A 18 -6.69 14.93 -8.58
C GLU A 18 -7.88 15.52 -7.80
N GLY A 19 -7.56 16.28 -6.75
CA GLY A 19 -8.56 16.85 -5.84
C GLY A 19 -9.30 15.82 -4.97
N ARG A 20 -8.79 14.59 -4.86
CA ARG A 20 -9.40 13.49 -4.10
C ARG A 20 -8.43 12.85 -3.12
N GLU A 21 -8.99 12.39 -2.00
CA GLU A 21 -8.27 11.59 -1.01
C GLU A 21 -8.32 10.09 -1.36
N TRP A 22 -9.46 9.62 -1.88
CA TRP A 22 -9.76 8.20 -2.18
C TRP A 22 -10.36 8.02 -3.58
N LEU A 23 -10.25 6.81 -4.13
CA LEU A 23 -10.61 6.52 -5.53
C LEU A 23 -12.12 6.62 -5.82
N CYS A 24 -12.96 6.32 -4.84
CA CYS A 24 -14.42 6.22 -5.00
C CYS A 24 -15.13 6.98 -3.87
N GLY A 25 -16.43 7.23 -4.04
CA GLY A 25 -17.26 7.93 -3.05
C GLY A 25 -17.56 9.40 -3.39
N PRO A 26 -18.51 10.01 -2.67
CA PRO A 26 -18.89 11.41 -2.83
C PRO A 26 -17.76 12.36 -2.39
N GLY A 27 -17.77 13.60 -2.91
CA GLY A 27 -16.77 14.62 -2.57
C GLY A 27 -15.32 14.18 -2.88
N GLY A 28 -14.43 14.34 -1.90
CA GLY A 28 -13.03 13.89 -1.95
C GLY A 28 -12.84 12.36 -1.94
N GLY A 29 -13.94 11.61 -1.86
CA GLY A 29 -13.95 10.16 -1.82
C GLY A 29 -14.00 9.61 -0.39
N GLU A 30 -14.22 8.30 -0.30
CA GLU A 30 -14.19 7.50 0.92
C GLU A 30 -13.33 6.26 0.66
N LEU A 31 -12.53 5.87 1.66
CA LEU A 31 -11.76 4.64 1.57
C LEU A 31 -12.70 3.47 1.26
N SER A 32 -12.38 2.76 0.19
CA SER A 32 -13.20 1.65 -0.30
C SER A 32 -12.34 0.46 -0.73
N LEU A 33 -13.01 -0.64 -1.10
CA LEU A 33 -12.34 -1.79 -1.69
C LEU A 33 -11.61 -1.45 -3.01
N ALA A 34 -12.02 -0.38 -3.71
CA ALA A 34 -11.31 0.08 -4.90
C ALA A 34 -9.89 0.53 -4.57
N ASP A 35 -9.69 1.21 -3.43
CA ASP A 35 -8.38 1.65 -2.95
C ASP A 35 -7.50 0.45 -2.62
N LEU A 36 -8.02 -0.52 -1.85
CA LEU A 36 -7.28 -1.73 -1.47
C LEU A 36 -6.90 -2.58 -2.68
N SER A 37 -7.82 -2.72 -3.64
CA SER A 37 -7.57 -3.48 -4.88
C SER A 37 -6.47 -2.84 -5.73
N CYS A 38 -6.44 -1.51 -5.79
CA CYS A 38 -5.41 -0.79 -6.55
C CYS A 38 -4.08 -0.71 -5.80
N TYR A 39 -4.12 -0.64 -4.47
CA TYR A 39 -2.93 -0.51 -3.62
C TYR A 39 -1.98 -1.69 -3.76
N GLY A 40 -2.52 -2.90 -3.90
CA GLY A 40 -1.71 -4.12 -4.01
C GLY A 40 -0.69 -4.08 -5.14
N TYR A 41 -1.06 -3.56 -6.31
CA TYR A 41 -0.11 -3.41 -7.43
C TYR A 41 0.64 -2.08 -7.38
N ALA A 42 -0.03 -0.98 -6.97
CA ALA A 42 0.58 0.35 -7.02
C ALA A 42 1.72 0.50 -6.01
N SER A 43 1.62 -0.10 -4.82
CA SER A 43 2.68 -0.09 -3.80
C SER A 43 3.96 -0.83 -4.21
N MET A 44 3.88 -1.69 -5.23
CA MET A 44 5.02 -2.45 -5.76
C MET A 44 5.72 -1.78 -6.95
N HIS A 45 5.41 -0.51 -7.25
CA HIS A 45 6.00 0.21 -8.38
C HIS A 45 7.55 0.19 -8.38
N TRP A 46 8.17 0.26 -7.19
CA TRP A 46 9.63 0.23 -7.01
C TRP A 46 10.25 -1.10 -7.43
N TRP A 47 9.57 -2.22 -7.18
CA TRP A 47 10.05 -3.56 -7.57
C TRP A 47 10.09 -3.71 -9.09
N THR A 48 9.16 -3.02 -9.78
CA THR A 48 9.12 -2.96 -11.24
C THR A 48 10.02 -1.86 -11.85
N GLY A 49 10.76 -1.12 -11.02
CA GLY A 49 11.66 -0.05 -11.47
C GLY A 49 10.95 1.21 -11.98
N ILE A 50 9.67 1.41 -11.64
CA ILE A 50 8.89 2.55 -12.13
C ILE A 50 9.05 3.74 -11.20
N ASP A 51 9.53 4.85 -11.75
CA ASP A 51 9.57 6.13 -11.05
C ASP A 51 8.19 6.78 -11.02
N VAL A 52 7.73 7.11 -9.82
CA VAL A 52 6.47 7.81 -9.54
C VAL A 52 6.71 9.21 -8.99
N SER A 53 7.96 9.71 -9.04
CA SER A 53 8.33 11.03 -8.51
C SER A 53 7.44 12.16 -9.05
N GLY A 54 7.06 12.08 -10.33
CA GLY A 54 6.16 13.02 -11.02
C GLY A 54 4.66 12.76 -10.84
N MET A 55 4.26 11.84 -9.95
CA MET A 55 2.84 11.50 -9.67
C MET A 55 2.50 11.86 -8.21
N PRO A 56 2.37 13.16 -7.87
CA PRO A 56 2.21 13.61 -6.49
C PRO A 56 0.89 13.14 -5.85
N ASN A 57 -0.20 13.04 -6.60
CA ASN A 57 -1.49 12.60 -6.06
C ASN A 57 -1.46 11.11 -5.72
N LEU A 58 -0.87 10.30 -6.60
CA LEU A 58 -0.60 8.89 -6.38
C LEU A 58 0.28 8.67 -5.16
N ARG A 59 1.38 9.42 -5.03
CA ARG A 59 2.28 9.33 -3.88
C ARG A 59 1.56 9.69 -2.58
N GLY A 60 0.79 10.77 -2.56
CA GLY A 60 -0.01 11.16 -1.39
C GLY A 60 -1.00 10.06 -0.98
N TRP A 61 -1.66 9.42 -1.95
CA TRP A 61 -2.56 8.30 -1.71
C TRP A 61 -1.84 7.04 -1.21
N LEU A 62 -0.67 6.70 -1.78
CA LEU A 62 0.17 5.60 -1.31
C LEU A 62 0.59 5.79 0.15
N GLU A 63 1.08 6.99 0.51
CA GLU A 63 1.49 7.30 1.88
C GLU A 63 0.30 7.27 2.85
N ARG A 64 -0.87 7.78 2.45
CA ARG A 64 -2.09 7.71 3.27
C ARG A 64 -2.53 6.27 3.57
N LEU A 65 -2.52 5.39 2.57
CA LEU A 65 -2.85 3.97 2.76
C LEU A 65 -1.79 3.27 3.60
N ARG A 66 -0.52 3.56 3.33
CA ARG A 66 0.61 2.97 4.02
C ARG A 66 0.64 3.34 5.49
N GLY A 67 0.29 4.57 5.88
CA GLY A 67 0.25 4.98 7.29
C GLY A 67 -0.81 4.29 8.15
N ARG A 68 -1.62 3.36 7.59
CA ARG A 68 -2.71 2.69 8.31
C ARG A 68 -2.27 1.31 8.80
N GLU A 69 -2.36 1.12 10.10
CA GLU A 69 -2.03 -0.14 10.78
C GLU A 69 -2.68 -1.36 10.11
N SER A 70 -3.99 -1.31 9.81
CA SER A 70 -4.71 -2.43 9.22
C SER A 70 -4.19 -2.84 7.84
N ILE A 71 -3.71 -1.88 7.03
CA ILE A 71 -3.13 -2.15 5.71
C ILE A 71 -1.73 -2.73 5.87
N MET A 72 -0.99 -2.24 6.85
CA MET A 72 0.37 -2.70 7.15
C MET A 72 0.37 -4.13 7.69
N SER A 73 -0.54 -4.44 8.61
CA SER A 73 -0.82 -5.79 9.09
C SER A 73 -1.22 -6.71 7.94
N ALA A 74 -2.10 -6.27 7.05
CA ALA A 74 -2.52 -7.06 5.88
C ALA A 74 -1.36 -7.37 4.93
N ALA A 75 -0.38 -6.47 4.77
CA ALA A 75 0.79 -6.69 3.92
C ALA A 75 1.73 -7.79 4.45
N LEU A 76 1.60 -8.19 5.72
CA LEU A 76 2.42 -9.22 6.35
C LEU A 76 1.83 -10.63 6.24
N VAL A 77 0.65 -10.79 5.63
CA VAL A 77 -0.09 -12.06 5.52
C VAL A 77 -0.32 -12.36 4.04
N PRO A 78 -0.10 -13.60 3.55
CA PRO A 78 0.11 -14.86 4.27
C PRO A 78 1.53 -15.00 4.83
N GLY A 79 1.70 -15.92 5.78
CA GLY A 79 2.98 -16.25 6.40
C GLY A 79 4.00 -16.92 5.47
N VAL A 80 4.06 -16.54 4.20
CA VAL A 80 5.12 -16.86 3.24
C VAL A 80 5.53 -15.54 2.61
N SER A 81 6.75 -15.09 2.89
CA SER A 81 7.32 -13.91 2.24
C SER A 81 7.43 -14.17 0.74
N VAL A 82 7.48 -13.10 -0.08
CA VAL A 82 7.77 -13.21 -1.52
C VAL A 82 9.12 -13.89 -1.81
N PHE A 83 9.94 -14.10 -0.77
CA PHE A 83 11.23 -14.78 -0.81
C PHE A 83 11.21 -16.22 -0.25
N GLY A 84 10.03 -16.77 0.08
CA GLY A 84 9.87 -18.16 0.51
C GLY A 84 10.14 -18.42 2.00
N GLU A 85 10.37 -17.37 2.80
CA GLU A 85 10.50 -17.49 4.25
C GLU A 85 9.14 -17.52 4.93
N ARG A 86 9.02 -18.20 6.08
CA ARG A 86 7.78 -18.17 6.85
C ARG A 86 7.58 -16.78 7.48
N GLY A 87 6.63 -16.02 6.95
CA GLY A 87 6.12 -14.79 7.56
C GLY A 87 5.07 -15.05 8.65
N PRO A 88 4.56 -13.99 9.32
CA PRO A 88 3.51 -14.11 10.32
C PRO A 88 2.16 -14.51 9.69
N THR A 89 1.41 -15.36 10.39
CA THR A 89 0.03 -15.71 10.05
C THR A 89 -0.95 -14.67 10.61
N PHE A 90 -2.22 -14.80 10.21
CA PHE A 90 -3.29 -13.97 10.78
C PHE A 90 -3.43 -14.17 12.30
N GLU A 91 -3.18 -15.37 12.81
CA GLU A 91 -3.24 -15.65 14.24
C GLU A 91 -2.06 -14.99 14.99
N ASP A 92 -0.87 -14.99 14.39
CA ASP A 92 0.31 -14.32 14.96
C ASP A 92 0.07 -12.81 15.09
N LEU A 93 -0.51 -12.17 14.06
CA LEU A 93 -0.89 -10.74 14.14
C LEU A 93 -1.90 -10.44 15.26
N ARG A 94 -2.77 -11.39 15.58
CA ARG A 94 -3.81 -11.23 16.60
C ARG A 94 -3.30 -11.44 18.02
N THR A 95 -2.26 -12.25 18.19
CA THR A 95 -1.81 -12.75 19.49
C THR A 95 -0.45 -12.20 19.92
N ASP A 96 0.42 -11.82 18.98
CA ASP A 96 1.74 -11.26 19.27
C ASP A 96 1.67 -9.74 19.45
N VAL A 97 1.64 -9.32 20.72
CA VAL A 97 1.64 -7.90 21.15
C VAL A 97 2.93 -7.17 20.72
N GLY A 98 4.06 -7.89 20.60
CA GLY A 98 5.33 -7.32 20.12
C GLY A 98 5.29 -7.04 18.63
N LEU A 99 4.66 -7.92 17.85
CA LEU A 99 4.42 -7.73 16.42
C LEU A 99 3.45 -6.57 16.16
N GLN A 100 2.34 -6.48 16.90
CA GLN A 100 1.39 -5.37 16.83
C GLN A 100 2.10 -4.03 17.07
N ARG A 101 2.89 -3.93 18.14
CA ARG A 101 3.64 -2.71 18.45
C ARG A 101 4.61 -2.30 17.34
N ARG A 102 5.36 -3.25 16.78
CA ARG A 102 6.28 -2.95 15.67
C ARG A 102 5.54 -2.49 14.42
N ILE A 103 4.32 -2.99 14.19
CA ILE A 103 3.47 -2.55 13.08
C ILE A 103 2.98 -1.12 13.31
N GLU A 104 2.52 -0.80 14.52
CA GLU A 104 2.11 0.56 14.90
C GLU A 104 3.29 1.55 14.79
N GLU A 105 4.47 1.18 15.27
CA GLU A 105 5.69 1.98 15.18
C GLU A 105 6.12 2.19 13.72
N SER A 106 6.05 1.14 12.89
CA SER A 106 6.31 1.28 11.45
C SER A 106 5.26 2.17 10.78
N ALA A 107 3.97 2.04 11.13
CA ALA A 107 2.89 2.91 10.65
C ALA A 107 3.14 4.38 10.96
N ALA A 108 3.56 4.68 12.18
CA ALA A 108 3.93 6.04 12.59
C ALA A 108 5.18 6.57 11.86
N ALA A 109 6.10 5.69 11.44
CA ALA A 109 7.37 6.04 10.79
C ALA A 109 7.31 6.09 9.24
N GLY A 110 6.11 6.10 8.63
CA GLY A 110 5.97 6.10 7.15
C GLY A 110 6.01 4.70 6.54
N GLY A 111 5.79 3.68 7.36
CA GLY A 111 5.21 2.39 7.00
C GLY A 111 6.02 1.46 6.13
N ARG A 112 7.35 1.51 6.18
CA ARG A 112 8.18 0.45 5.57
C ARG A 112 7.95 -0.85 6.35
N PRO A 113 7.17 -1.82 5.82
CA PRO A 113 7.08 -3.11 6.47
C PRO A 113 8.42 -3.80 6.23
N PHE A 114 8.92 -4.48 7.26
CA PHE A 114 10.08 -5.38 7.27
C PHE A 114 10.68 -5.70 5.88
N PHE A 115 11.53 -4.78 5.42
CA PHE A 115 12.54 -4.93 4.39
C PHE A 115 13.73 -4.06 4.79
#